data_AF-A0A3L6JKF8-F1
#
_entry.id   AF-A0A3L6JKF8-F1
#
_cell.length_a   1.000
_cell.length_b   1.000
_cell.length_c   1.000
_cell.angle_alpha   90.00
_cell.angle_beta   90.00
_cell.angle_gamma   90.00
#
_symmetry.space_group_name_H-M   'P 1'
#
loop_
_entity.id
_entity.type
_entity.pdbx_description
1 polymer ?
#
loop_
_entity_poly.entity_id
_entity_poly.type
_entity_poly.pdbx_seq_one_letter_code
_entity_poly.pdbx_strand_id
1 'polypeptide(L)'
;MARGEEGKFFYYLSLLIGMSLLGAYMWIVMSAALAPQYVFFHLILFMSGILLIASAFGFVAADTRSSRVALTIVSGVFGGIHAYLIFVLFEYLTNVILFALMALGLMIAFAAFNWLYD
;
A
#
# COMPACT_ATOMS: atom_id res chain seq x y z
N MET A 1 11.36 29.66 13.87
CA MET A 1 10.17 29.13 13.17
C MET A 1 10.22 29.45 11.67
N ALA A 2 11.33 29.13 10.99
CA ALA A 2 11.51 29.34 9.54
C ALA A 2 11.51 28.02 8.73
N ARG A 3 11.11 26.90 9.36
CA ARG A 3 11.08 25.55 8.73
C ARG A 3 9.68 25.13 8.23
N GLY A 4 8.72 26.06 8.20
CA GLY A 4 7.29 25.73 8.07
C GLY A 4 6.82 25.41 6.65
N GLU A 5 7.46 25.95 5.60
CA GLU A 5 7.01 25.76 4.20
C GLU A 5 7.83 24.72 3.46
N GLU A 6 9.15 24.72 3.62
CA GLU A 6 10.03 23.70 3.02
C GLU A 6 9.67 22.29 3.52
N GLY A 7 9.42 22.14 4.83
CA GLY A 7 9.01 20.85 5.41
C GLY A 7 7.69 20.34 4.81
N LYS A 8 6.69 21.21 4.64
CA LYS A 8 5.40 20.85 4.03
C LYS A 8 5.58 20.43 2.58
N PHE A 9 6.41 21.13 1.81
CA PHE A 9 6.72 20.75 0.43
C PHE A 9 7.30 19.32 0.36
N PHE A 10 8.28 18.99 1.19
CA PHE A 10 8.87 17.64 1.22
C PHE A 10 7.86 16.56 1.61
N TYR A 11 6.92 16.84 2.52
CA TYR A 11 5.86 15.91 2.89
C TYR A 11 4.90 15.64 1.73
N TYR A 12 4.40 16.68 1.08
CA TYR A 12 3.53 16.51 -0.09
C TYR A 12 4.25 15.87 -1.28
N LEU A 13 5.52 16.17 -1.49
CA LEU A 13 6.33 15.52 -2.51
C LEU A 13 6.52 14.02 -2.21
N SER A 14 6.84 13.69 -0.96
CA SER A 14 6.95 12.29 -0.52
C SER A 14 5.62 11.56 -0.70
N LEU A 15 4.52 12.18 -0.30
CA LEU A 15 3.19 11.64 -0.49
C LEU A 15 2.89 11.39 -1.98
N LEU A 16 3.17 12.36 -2.85
CA LEU A 16 3.00 12.23 -4.29
C LEU A 16 3.80 11.04 -4.84
N ILE A 17 5.06 10.89 -4.43
CA ILE A 17 5.91 9.76 -4.83
C ILE A 17 5.31 8.44 -4.35
N GLY A 18 4.95 8.33 -3.07
CA GLY A 18 4.35 7.12 -2.49
C GLY A 18 3.07 6.71 -3.22
N MET A 19 2.16 7.65 -3.46
CA MET A 19 0.92 7.40 -4.20
C MET A 19 1.16 7.04 -5.67
N SER A 20 2.18 7.63 -6.30
CA SER A 20 2.56 7.30 -7.68
C SER A 20 3.13 5.88 -7.78
N LEU A 21 3.96 5.45 -6.83
CA LEU A 21 4.47 4.08 -6.76
C LEU A 21 3.33 3.07 -6.54
N LEU A 22 2.37 3.39 -5.67
CA LEU A 22 1.17 2.57 -5.47
C LEU A 22 0.30 2.50 -6.74
N GLY A 23 0.12 3.63 -7.42
CA GLY A 23 -0.60 3.68 -8.70
C GLY A 23 0.08 2.85 -9.78
N ALA A 24 1.41 2.96 -9.91
CA ALA A 24 2.19 2.16 -10.84
C ALA A 24 2.10 0.66 -10.51
N TYR A 25 2.20 0.30 -9.23
CA TYR A 25 1.98 -1.07 -8.76
C TYR A 25 0.61 -1.61 -9.18
N MET A 26 -0.47 -0.89 -8.86
CA MET A 26 -1.84 -1.29 -9.20
C MET A 26 -2.05 -1.38 -10.71
N TRP A 27 -1.46 -0.47 -11.48
CA TRP A 27 -1.49 -0.49 -12.94
C TRP A 27 -0.84 -1.75 -13.51
N ILE A 28 0.34 -2.12 -13.02
CA ILE A 28 1.04 -3.34 -13.46
C ILE A 28 0.19 -4.57 -13.14
N VAL A 29 -0.38 -4.63 -11.93
CA VAL A 29 -1.29 -5.71 -11.56
C VAL A 29 -2.47 -5.76 -12.54
N MET A 30 -3.16 -4.65 -12.80
CA MET A 30 -4.32 -4.63 -13.70
C MET A 30 -3.99 -4.95 -15.17
N SER A 31 -2.77 -4.63 -15.61
CA SER A 31 -2.32 -4.82 -17.00
C SER A 31 -1.66 -6.18 -17.24
N ALA A 32 -1.50 -7.01 -16.19
CA ALA A 32 -0.96 -8.35 -16.32
C ALA A 32 -1.89 -9.21 -17.20
N ALA A 33 -1.33 -9.83 -18.24
CA ALA A 33 -2.06 -10.78 -19.06
C ALA A 33 -2.32 -12.06 -18.24
N LEU A 34 -3.60 -12.40 -18.04
CA LEU A 34 -3.99 -13.50 -17.18
C LEU A 34 -4.70 -14.59 -17.96
N ALA A 35 -4.37 -15.84 -17.61
CA ALA A 35 -5.18 -16.97 -18.04
C ALA A 35 -6.57 -16.91 -17.35
N PRO A 36 -7.66 -17.29 -18.03
CA PRO A 36 -9.03 -17.12 -17.52
C PRO A 36 -9.29 -17.72 -16.14
N GLN A 37 -8.59 -18.80 -15.78
CA GLN A 37 -8.70 -19.46 -14.47
C GLN A 37 -8.21 -18.61 -13.29
N TYR A 38 -7.41 -17.57 -13.51
CA TYR A 38 -6.84 -16.73 -12.45
C TYR A 38 -7.59 -15.41 -12.22
N VAL A 39 -8.61 -15.11 -13.03
CA VAL A 39 -9.35 -13.84 -12.96
C VAL A 39 -9.94 -13.58 -11.57
N PHE A 40 -10.51 -14.61 -10.93
CA PHE A 40 -11.07 -14.48 -9.59
C PHE A 40 -10.01 -14.18 -8.52
N PHE A 41 -8.87 -14.88 -8.57
CA PHE A 41 -7.75 -14.63 -7.64
C PHE A 41 -7.14 -13.25 -7.83
N HIS A 42 -7.12 -12.77 -9.06
CA HIS A 42 -6.65 -11.42 -9.40
C HIS A 42 -7.56 -10.33 -8.85
N LEU A 43 -8.87 -10.55 -8.87
CA LEU A 43 -9.83 -9.66 -8.21
C LEU A 43 -9.57 -9.60 -6.70
N ILE A 44 -9.32 -10.75 -6.05
CA ILE A 44 -8.98 -10.78 -4.62
C ILE A 44 -7.65 -10.05 -4.36
N LEU A 45 -6.65 -10.22 -5.22
CA LEU A 45 -5.38 -9.50 -5.12
C LEU A 45 -5.64 -7.98 -5.17
N PHE A 46 -6.39 -7.51 -6.17
CA PHE A 46 -6.72 -6.09 -6.29
C PHE A 46 -7.48 -5.55 -5.06
N MET A 47 -8.52 -6.26 -4.62
CA MET A 47 -9.32 -5.86 -3.46
C MET A 47 -8.52 -5.86 -2.16
N SER A 48 -7.67 -6.87 -1.92
CA SER A 48 -6.78 -6.90 -0.75
C SER A 48 -5.75 -5.76 -0.78
N GLY A 49 -5.29 -5.33 -1.96
CA GLY A 49 -4.44 -4.16 -2.12
C GLY A 49 -5.15 -2.86 -1.72
N ILE A 50 -6.41 -2.68 -2.16
CA ILE A 50 -7.24 -1.54 -1.72
C ILE A 50 -7.43 -1.56 -0.20
N LEU A 51 -7.72 -2.71 0.38
CA LEU A 51 -7.93 -2.85 1.82
C LEU A 51 -6.64 -2.58 2.62
N LEU A 52 -5.48 -2.96 2.09
CA LEU A 52 -4.19 -2.61 2.66
C LEU A 52 -3.97 -1.09 2.68
N ILE A 53 -4.20 -0.43 1.55
CA ILE A 53 -4.13 1.02 1.44
C ILE A 53 -5.07 1.65 2.47
N ALA A 54 -6.35 1.27 2.47
CA ALA A 54 -7.34 1.78 3.41
C ALA A 54 -6.95 1.55 4.88
N SER A 55 -6.35 0.40 5.20
CA SER A 55 -5.86 0.11 6.56
C SER A 55 -4.70 1.03 6.96
N ALA A 56 -3.76 1.32 6.05
CA ALA A 56 -2.64 2.22 6.30
C ALA A 56 -3.13 3.66 6.55
N PHE A 57 -4.12 4.11 5.78
CA PHE A 57 -4.79 5.39 6.02
C PHE A 57 -5.56 5.40 7.35
N GLY A 58 -6.28 4.33 7.66
CA GLY A 58 -6.99 4.17 8.93
C GLY A 58 -6.05 4.23 10.13
N PHE A 59 -4.82 3.71 10.01
CA PHE A 59 -3.80 3.79 11.05
C PHE A 59 -3.40 5.22 11.39
N VAL A 60 -3.29 6.09 10.39
CA VAL A 60 -2.97 7.51 10.60
C VAL A 60 -4.11 8.20 11.37
N ALA A 61 -5.36 7.86 11.06
CA ALA A 61 -6.53 8.44 11.71
C ALA A 61 -6.91 7.78 13.07
N ALA A 62 -6.13 6.80 13.56
CA ALA A 62 -6.49 6.03 14.74
C ALA A 62 -6.01 6.68 16.04
N ASP A 63 -6.95 7.25 16.80
CA ASP A 63 -6.68 7.92 18.08
C ASP A 63 -6.60 6.98 19.29
N THR A 64 -7.22 5.79 19.19
CA THR A 64 -7.33 4.85 20.32
C THR A 64 -6.43 3.63 20.14
N ARG A 65 -5.93 3.10 21.27
CA ARG A 65 -5.12 1.87 21.28
C ARG A 65 -5.88 0.67 20.68
N SER A 66 -7.18 0.54 20.97
CA SER A 66 -8.02 -0.55 20.46
C SER A 66 -8.17 -0.48 18.93
N SER A 67 -8.36 0.72 18.37
CA SER A 67 -8.41 0.93 16.91
C SER A 67 -7.10 0.53 16.24
N ARG A 68 -5.95 0.96 16.78
CA ARG A 68 -4.62 0.59 16.26
C ARG A 68 -4.39 -0.91 16.28
N VAL A 69 -4.78 -1.61 17.35
CA VAL A 69 -4.67 -3.08 17.43
C VAL A 69 -5.57 -3.75 16.40
N ALA A 70 -6.83 -3.34 16.27
CA ALA A 70 -7.75 -3.90 15.29
C ALA A 70 -7.23 -3.70 13.86
N LEU A 71 -6.77 -2.51 13.52
CA LEU A 71 -6.17 -2.19 12.22
C LEU A 71 -4.89 -2.99 11.96
N THR A 72 -4.09 -3.28 13.00
CA THR A 72 -2.88 -4.14 12.89
C THR A 72 -3.26 -5.56 12.48
N ILE A 73 -4.29 -6.12 13.11
CA ILE A 73 -4.76 -7.46 12.81
C ILE A 73 -5.29 -7.49 11.37
N VAL A 74 -6.12 -6.51 11.01
CA VAL A 74 -6.70 -6.39 9.66
C VAL A 74 -5.63 -6.22 8.58
N SER A 75 -4.67 -5.33 8.79
CA SER A 75 -3.57 -5.09 7.83
C SER A 75 -2.65 -6.30 7.73
N GLY A 76 -2.39 -7.02 8.83
CA GLY A 76 -1.62 -8.26 8.82
C GLY A 76 -2.31 -9.38 8.02
N VAL A 77 -3.63 -9.55 8.19
CA VAL A 77 -4.42 -10.53 7.44
C VAL A 77 -4.44 -10.21 5.95
N PHE A 78 -4.80 -8.98 5.57
CA PHE A 78 -4.82 -8.59 4.16
C PHE A 78 -3.42 -8.57 3.55
N GLY A 79 -2.41 -8.17 4.32
CA GLY A 79 -1.00 -8.22 3.92
C GLY A 79 -0.54 -9.63 3.59
N GLY A 80 -0.86 -10.60 4.45
CA GLY A 80 -0.55 -12.01 4.23
C GLY A 80 -1.25 -12.58 2.99
N ILE A 81 -2.55 -12.33 2.83
CA ILE A 81 -3.32 -12.76 1.65
C ILE A 81 -2.74 -12.13 0.38
N HIS A 82 -2.47 -10.83 0.41
CA HIS A 82 -1.97 -10.09 -0.74
C HIS A 82 -0.57 -10.56 -1.16
N ALA A 83 0.34 -10.70 -0.20
CA ALA A 83 1.68 -11.22 -0.45
C ALA A 83 1.61 -12.64 -1.05
N TYR A 84 0.82 -13.54 -0.45
CA TYR A 84 0.61 -14.88 -0.97
C TYR A 84 0.13 -14.86 -2.44
N LEU A 85 -0.86 -14.03 -2.76
CA LEU A 85 -1.38 -13.92 -4.12
C LEU A 85 -0.35 -13.36 -5.11
N ILE A 86 0.48 -12.39 -4.72
CA ILE A 86 1.61 -11.93 -5.55
C ILE A 86 2.55 -13.10 -5.86
N PHE A 87 2.91 -13.90 -4.84
CA PHE A 87 3.82 -15.02 -5.03
C PHE A 87 3.24 -16.15 -5.90
N VAL A 88 1.93 -16.33 -5.87
CA VAL A 88 1.25 -17.39 -6.64
C VAL A 88 0.94 -16.97 -8.07
N LEU A 89 0.59 -15.70 -8.32
CA LEU A 89 0.07 -15.24 -9.60
C LEU A 89 1.14 -14.73 -10.57
N PHE A 90 2.33 -14.39 -10.08
CA PHE A 90 3.39 -13.81 -10.89
C PHE A 90 4.67 -14.67 -10.85
N GLU A 91 5.63 -14.39 -11.73
CA GLU A 91 6.92 -15.06 -11.78
C GLU A 91 7.89 -14.60 -10.69
N TYR A 92 8.76 -15.50 -10.20
CA TYR A 92 9.64 -15.28 -9.04
C TYR A 92 10.28 -13.87 -8.92
N LEU A 93 10.94 -13.37 -9.98
CA LEU A 93 11.59 -12.06 -9.94
C LEU A 93 10.56 -10.92 -9.91
N THR A 94 9.51 -11.04 -10.70
CA THR A 94 8.37 -10.11 -10.74
C THR A 94 7.68 -10.03 -9.38
N ASN A 95 7.57 -11.13 -8.64
CA ASN A 95 6.91 -11.22 -7.33
C ASN A 95 7.62 -10.34 -6.30
N VAL A 96 8.95 -10.47 -6.24
CA VAL A 96 9.77 -9.72 -5.30
C VAL A 96 9.70 -8.22 -5.62
N ILE A 97 9.78 -7.86 -6.90
CA ILE A 97 9.71 -6.46 -7.34
C ILE A 97 8.34 -5.86 -7.02
N LEU A 98 7.25 -6.55 -7.35
CA LEU A 98 5.88 -6.09 -7.10
C LEU A 98 5.60 -5.90 -5.61
N PHE A 99 5.97 -6.88 -4.79
CA PHE A 99 5.80 -6.78 -3.34
C PHE A 99 6.62 -5.63 -2.75
N ALA A 100 7.89 -5.48 -3.16
CA ALA A 100 8.74 -4.40 -2.70
C ALA A 100 8.21 -3.02 -3.11
N LEU A 101 7.68 -2.90 -4.34
CA LEU A 101 7.12 -1.65 -4.86
C LEU A 101 5.89 -1.22 -4.05
N MET A 102 4.98 -2.15 -3.76
CA MET A 102 3.81 -1.87 -2.93
C MET A 102 4.22 -1.48 -1.50
N ALA A 103 5.10 -2.25 -0.86
CA ALA A 103 5.56 -1.99 0.49
C ALA A 103 6.24 -0.62 0.62
N LEU A 104 7.11 -0.28 -0.33
CA LEU A 104 7.80 1.01 -0.37
C LEU A 104 6.81 2.18 -0.57
N GLY A 105 5.86 2.05 -1.51
CA GLY A 105 4.83 3.05 -1.73
C GLY A 105 3.98 3.31 -0.49
N LEU A 106 3.55 2.25 0.20
CA LEU A 106 2.80 2.33 1.46
C LEU A 106 3.62 3.00 2.57
N MET A 107 4.89 2.64 2.74
CA MET A 107 5.76 3.23 3.76
C MET A 107 5.96 4.74 3.56
N ILE A 108 6.24 5.16 2.32
CA ILE A 108 6.44 6.57 1.99
C ILE A 108 5.15 7.36 2.20
N ALA A 109 4.01 6.84 1.70
CA ALA A 109 2.71 7.49 1.87
C ALA A 109 2.35 7.60 3.36
N PHE A 110 2.51 6.52 4.14
CA PHE A 110 2.24 6.51 5.57
C PHE A 110 3.10 7.51 6.34
N ALA A 111 4.41 7.53 6.10
CA ALA A 111 5.32 8.47 6.76
C ALA A 111 4.93 9.93 6.45
N ALA A 112 4.65 10.23 5.17
CA ALA A 112 4.22 11.56 4.75
C ALA A 112 2.88 11.97 5.36
N PHE A 113 1.91 11.06 5.44
CA PHE A 113 0.61 11.35 6.06
C PHE A 113 0.73 11.60 7.55
N ASN A 114 1.50 10.78 8.27
CA ASN A 114 1.68 10.97 9.70
C ASN A 114 2.31 12.35 10.00
N TRP A 115 3.28 12.78 9.20
CA TRP A 115 3.88 14.12 9.31
C TRP A 115 2.97 15.28 8.91
N LEU A 116 1.95 15.05 8.09
CA LEU A 116 0.96 16.07 7.72
C LEU A 116 -0.18 16.18 8.74
N TYR A 117 -0.43 15.11 9.50
CA TYR A 117 -1.45 15.05 10.53
C TYR A 117 -0.97 15.64 11.87
N ASP A 118 0.31 15.45 12.20
CA ASP A 118 1.01 16.08 13.33
C ASP A 118 1.25 17.59 13.11
#